data_AF-H1YDZ0-F1
#
_entry.id   AF-H1YDZ0-F1
#
_cell.length_a   1.000
_cell.length_b   1.000
_cell.length_c   1.000
_cell.angle_alpha   90.00
_cell.angle_beta   90.00
_cell.angle_gamma   90.00
#
_symmetry.space_group_name_H-M   'P 1'
#
loop_
_entity.id
_entity.type
_entity.pdbx_description
1 polymer ?
#
loop_
_entity_poly.entity_id
_entity_poly.type
_entity_poly.pdbx_seq_one_letter_code
_entity_poly.pdbx_strand_id
1 'polypeptide(L)'
;MMNIFYKLFFLVFMFVSTYSEATNLSKQDTTMIKYKTITFDEADSLLKIQKGVLNNRLSRPGMSKVFNLKDSTMLVIGKKACFVYNSEEDIVRLLSGGVVSENILFDLNFFGKELPKKVEESRNKIAQLLKLDIGKLDYSEQSLTYIDHEIIASFIKGKITKTELLKNVIYFIAYSGNVFNLKYNGAWLMVLDEDGETWQPYNEINGRRIDLFTWIYSSLCDLNDGEIPSILTGYYSKTDNFLKNK
;
A
#
# COMPACT_ATOMS: atom_id res chain seq x y z
N MET A 1 22.94 -26.76 13.04
CA MET A 1 23.07 -27.20 11.63
C MET A 1 21.68 -27.09 11.00
N MET A 2 21.19 -25.92 10.57
CA MET A 2 21.60 -25.05 9.45
C MET A 2 21.40 -25.70 8.08
N ASN A 3 20.30 -25.32 7.42
CA ASN A 3 20.06 -25.32 5.96
C ASN A 3 18.84 -24.40 5.71
N ILE A 4 18.99 -23.07 5.64
CA ILE A 4 19.29 -22.29 4.41
C ILE A 4 18.54 -22.84 3.18
N PHE A 5 17.20 -22.76 3.17
CA PHE A 5 16.42 -22.86 1.92
C PHE A 5 15.15 -21.99 1.87
N TYR A 6 14.86 -21.17 2.89
CA TYR A 6 13.62 -20.40 2.97
C TYR A 6 13.76 -18.89 2.67
N LYS A 7 14.79 -18.48 1.93
CA LYS A 7 15.06 -17.06 1.62
C LYS A 7 14.69 -16.60 0.20
N LEU A 8 13.85 -17.35 -0.53
CA LEU A 8 13.58 -17.06 -1.93
C LEU A 8 12.08 -17.13 -2.27
N PHE A 9 11.25 -16.20 -1.76
CA PHE A 9 9.92 -16.01 -2.38
C PHE A 9 9.35 -14.57 -2.34
N PHE A 10 10.14 -13.56 -1.97
CA PHE A 10 9.73 -12.15 -2.01
C PHE A 10 10.71 -11.21 -2.72
N LEU A 11 11.53 -11.76 -3.61
CA LEU A 11 12.46 -11.01 -4.45
C LEU A 11 12.22 -11.34 -5.93
N VAL A 12 11.02 -11.01 -6.41
CA VAL A 12 10.75 -10.88 -7.85
C VAL A 12 10.11 -9.51 -8.07
N PHE A 13 10.88 -8.48 -7.73
CA PHE A 13 10.91 -7.25 -8.49
C PHE A 13 12.38 -6.82 -8.59
N MET A 14 12.76 -6.38 -9.78
CA MET A 14 13.85 -5.45 -10.07
C MET A 14 15.26 -6.01 -10.42
N PHE A 15 15.55 -5.86 -11.73
CA PHE A 15 16.84 -5.68 -12.42
C PHE A 15 17.74 -6.88 -12.72
N VAL A 16 17.85 -7.23 -14.02
CA VAL A 16 19.05 -7.30 -14.91
C VAL A 16 18.51 -7.68 -16.31
N SER A 17 18.02 -6.72 -17.09
CA SER A 17 18.72 -5.98 -18.17
C SER A 17 18.80 -6.71 -19.53
N THR A 18 18.08 -6.17 -20.51
CA THR A 18 18.71 -5.85 -21.79
C THR A 18 18.39 -4.40 -22.12
N TYR A 19 19.45 -3.60 -22.14
CA TYR A 19 19.55 -2.29 -22.75
C TYR A 19 19.07 -2.37 -24.21
N SER A 20 18.07 -1.57 -24.56
CA SER A 20 17.95 -0.89 -25.85
C SER A 20 16.73 0.02 -25.81
N GLU A 21 16.91 1.26 -26.26
CA GLU A 21 15.89 2.30 -26.47
C GLU A 21 15.52 3.15 -25.26
N ALA A 22 16.52 3.92 -24.82
CA ALA A 22 16.29 5.28 -24.37
C ALA A 22 15.76 6.10 -25.56
N THR A 23 14.44 6.30 -25.62
CA THR A 23 13.73 7.53 -26.09
C THR A 23 12.25 7.20 -26.21
N ASN A 24 11.46 7.51 -25.18
CA ASN A 24 10.03 7.91 -25.20
C ASN A 24 9.40 7.71 -23.80
N LEU A 25 9.99 8.31 -22.76
CA LEU A 25 9.29 8.53 -21.49
C LEU A 25 8.38 9.77 -21.62
N SER A 26 7.45 9.72 -22.57
CA SER A 26 6.37 10.71 -22.64
C SER A 26 5.19 10.18 -21.83
N LYS A 27 4.85 10.87 -20.73
CA LYS A 27 3.61 10.70 -19.97
C LYS A 27 3.31 9.24 -19.57
N GLN A 28 4.05 8.69 -18.60
CA GLN A 28 3.53 7.53 -17.89
C GLN A 28 2.24 7.96 -17.19
N ASP A 29 1.13 7.35 -17.60
CA ASP A 29 -0.18 7.54 -16.99
C ASP A 29 -0.11 7.03 -15.54
N THR A 30 -0.08 7.96 -14.58
CA THR A 30 0.07 7.65 -13.15
C THR A 30 -1.24 7.14 -12.53
N THR A 31 -2.21 6.74 -13.34
CA THR A 31 -3.44 6.09 -12.88
C THR A 31 -3.09 4.81 -12.11
N MET A 32 -3.40 4.82 -10.81
CA MET A 32 -3.21 3.69 -9.92
C MET A 32 -4.10 2.52 -10.30
N ILE A 33 -3.55 1.30 -10.21
CA ILE A 33 -4.29 0.07 -10.45
C ILE A 33 -5.07 -0.28 -9.18
N LYS A 34 -6.40 -0.27 -9.25
CA LYS A 34 -7.28 -0.62 -8.13
C LYS A 34 -7.59 -2.11 -8.14
N TYR A 35 -7.67 -2.72 -6.96
CA TYR A 35 -8.12 -4.11 -6.81
C TYR A 35 -8.80 -4.35 -5.46
N LYS A 36 -9.65 -5.37 -5.43
CA LYS A 36 -10.26 -5.90 -4.21
C LYS A 36 -9.70 -7.28 -3.91
N THR A 37 -9.16 -7.47 -2.71
CA THR A 37 -8.81 -8.80 -2.20
C THR A 37 -10.09 -9.53 -1.78
N ILE A 38 -10.23 -10.79 -2.19
CA ILE A 38 -11.35 -11.66 -1.82
C ILE A 38 -10.85 -13.02 -1.35
N THR A 39 -11.70 -13.73 -0.61
CA THR A 39 -11.45 -15.12 -0.20
C THR A 39 -11.57 -16.08 -1.39
N PHE A 40 -11.02 -17.29 -1.25
CA PHE A 40 -11.16 -18.34 -2.26
C PHE A 40 -12.61 -18.77 -2.45
N ASP A 41 -13.42 -18.79 -1.39
CA ASP A 41 -14.84 -19.15 -1.46
C ASP A 41 -15.65 -18.11 -2.25
N GLU A 42 -15.34 -16.82 -2.06
CA GLU A 42 -15.90 -15.73 -2.87
C GLU A 42 -15.47 -15.85 -4.34
N ALA A 43 -14.20 -16.18 -4.61
CA ALA A 43 -13.70 -16.37 -5.97
C ALA A 43 -14.40 -17.52 -6.69
N ASP A 44 -14.57 -18.66 -6.03
CA ASP A 44 -15.32 -19.80 -6.56
C ASP A 44 -16.79 -19.46 -6.83
N SER A 45 -17.40 -18.68 -5.93
CA SER A 45 -18.77 -18.20 -6.11
C SER A 45 -18.90 -17.28 -7.33
N LEU A 46 -17.94 -16.36 -7.51
CA LEU A 46 -17.88 -15.49 -8.69
C LEU A 46 -17.75 -16.31 -9.98
N LEU A 47 -16.88 -17.32 -10.03
CA LEU A 47 -16.73 -18.17 -11.21
C LEU A 47 -18.01 -18.91 -11.58
N LYS A 48 -18.75 -19.41 -10.58
CA LYS A 48 -20.03 -20.13 -10.78
C LYS A 48 -21.13 -19.19 -11.30
N ILE A 49 -21.26 -18.00 -10.72
CA ILE A 49 -22.34 -17.05 -11.02
C ILE A 49 -22.05 -16.32 -12.34
N GLN A 50 -20.84 -15.79 -12.48
CA GLN A 50 -20.45 -14.96 -13.60
C GLN A 50 -19.94 -15.76 -14.80
N LYS A 51 -19.70 -17.08 -14.69
CA LYS A 51 -19.11 -17.91 -15.76
C LYS A 51 -17.80 -17.31 -16.30
N GLY A 52 -16.85 -17.06 -15.39
CA GLY A 52 -15.57 -16.47 -15.74
C GLY A 52 -14.84 -17.26 -16.83
N VAL A 53 -14.35 -16.57 -17.86
CA VAL A 53 -13.60 -17.19 -18.96
C VAL A 53 -12.12 -17.07 -18.67
N LEU A 54 -11.40 -18.19 -18.67
CA LEU A 54 -9.96 -18.19 -18.43
C LEU A 54 -9.23 -17.36 -19.50
N ASN A 55 -8.54 -16.32 -19.06
CA ASN A 55 -7.68 -15.49 -19.89
C ASN A 55 -6.29 -16.11 -19.95
N ASN A 56 -6.07 -16.95 -20.95
CA ASN A 56 -4.80 -17.67 -21.14
C ASN A 56 -3.61 -16.74 -21.41
N ARG A 57 -3.86 -15.52 -21.92
CA ARG A 57 -2.80 -14.53 -22.19
C ARG A 57 -2.20 -13.99 -20.90
N LEU A 58 -3.06 -13.72 -19.90
CA LEU A 58 -2.65 -13.16 -18.62
C LEU A 58 -2.36 -14.23 -17.56
N SER A 59 -2.90 -15.44 -17.74
CA SER A 59 -2.64 -16.57 -16.85
C SER A 59 -1.20 -17.05 -16.98
N ARG A 60 -0.52 -17.25 -15.85
CA ARG A 60 0.84 -17.77 -15.80
C ARG A 60 0.84 -19.17 -15.20
N PRO A 61 1.26 -20.21 -15.95
CA PRO A 61 1.33 -21.58 -15.45
C PRO A 61 2.06 -21.65 -14.11
N GLY A 62 1.41 -22.26 -13.11
CA GLY A 62 2.00 -22.46 -11.78
C GLY A 62 2.13 -21.20 -10.90
N MET A 63 1.57 -20.05 -11.30
CA MET A 63 1.55 -18.83 -10.50
C MET A 63 0.13 -18.32 -10.24
N SER A 64 -0.58 -17.91 -11.29
CA SER A 64 -1.92 -17.33 -11.18
C SER A 64 -2.79 -17.67 -12.38
N LYS A 65 -4.07 -17.93 -12.12
CA LYS A 65 -5.11 -18.05 -13.15
C LYS A 65 -5.89 -16.73 -13.19
N VAL A 66 -6.07 -16.18 -14.38
CA VAL A 66 -6.80 -14.93 -14.60
C VAL A 66 -8.07 -15.24 -15.36
N PHE A 67 -9.21 -14.74 -14.90
CA PHE A 67 -10.51 -14.95 -15.52
C PHE A 67 -11.16 -13.62 -15.84
N ASN A 68 -11.73 -13.50 -17.05
CA ASN A 68 -12.60 -12.39 -17.41
C ASN A 68 -13.99 -12.68 -16.85
N LEU A 69 -14.51 -11.82 -15.99
CA LEU A 69 -15.87 -11.88 -15.48
C LEU A 69 -16.85 -11.18 -16.46
N LYS A 70 -18.16 -11.35 -16.25
CA LYS A 70 -19.19 -10.86 -17.21
C LYS A 70 -19.31 -9.36 -17.23
N ASP A 71 -19.04 -8.72 -16.10
CA ASP A 71 -19.02 -7.26 -15.93
C ASP A 71 -17.71 -6.62 -16.42
N SER A 72 -16.87 -7.37 -17.13
CA SER A 72 -15.54 -6.96 -17.63
C SER A 72 -14.47 -6.77 -16.54
N THR A 73 -14.79 -7.08 -15.27
CA THR A 73 -13.77 -7.18 -14.21
C THR A 73 -12.94 -8.45 -14.37
N MET A 74 -11.79 -8.49 -13.71
CA MET A 74 -10.81 -9.57 -13.84
C MET A 74 -10.58 -10.24 -12.49
N LEU A 75 -10.85 -11.54 -12.41
CA LEU A 75 -10.53 -12.34 -11.24
C LEU A 75 -9.15 -13.00 -11.41
N VAL A 76 -8.23 -12.68 -10.50
CA VAL A 76 -6.91 -13.31 -10.41
C VAL A 76 -6.90 -14.25 -9.22
N ILE A 77 -6.78 -15.55 -9.47
CA ILE A 77 -6.61 -16.59 -8.44
C ILE A 77 -5.14 -16.95 -8.38
N GLY A 78 -4.45 -16.49 -7.34
CA GLY A 78 -3.09 -16.86 -7.01
C GLY A 78 -3.02 -18.07 -6.07
N LYS A 79 -1.80 -18.47 -5.68
CA LYS A 79 -1.59 -19.58 -4.73
C LYS A 79 -2.08 -19.29 -3.31
N LYS A 80 -2.03 -18.03 -2.89
CA LYS A 80 -2.29 -17.61 -1.50
C LYS A 80 -3.45 -16.63 -1.36
N ALA A 81 -3.86 -15.98 -2.44
CA ALA A 81 -4.86 -14.92 -2.42
C ALA A 81 -5.60 -14.85 -3.76
N CYS A 82 -6.80 -14.28 -3.70
CA CYS A 82 -7.62 -13.96 -4.87
C CYS A 82 -7.86 -12.45 -4.93
N PHE A 83 -7.85 -11.90 -6.14
CA PHE A 83 -8.00 -10.46 -6.37
C PHE A 83 -8.98 -10.21 -7.51
N VAL A 84 -9.77 -9.14 -7.40
CA VAL A 84 -10.63 -8.64 -8.47
C VAL A 84 -10.11 -7.28 -8.91
N TYR A 85 -9.78 -7.15 -10.20
CA TYR A 85 -9.37 -5.89 -10.83
C TYR A 85 -10.51 -5.37 -11.71
N ASN A 86 -10.56 -4.07 -11.91
CA ASN A 86 -11.64 -3.45 -12.69
C ASN A 86 -11.55 -3.75 -14.19
N SER A 87 -10.34 -3.99 -14.71
CA SER A 87 -10.13 -4.21 -16.14
C SER A 87 -8.94 -5.12 -16.46
N GLU A 88 -8.90 -5.63 -17.68
CA GLU A 88 -7.73 -6.33 -18.21
C GLU A 88 -6.50 -5.42 -18.28
N GLU A 89 -6.69 -4.14 -18.59
CA GLU A 89 -5.63 -3.14 -18.69
C GLU A 89 -4.91 -2.93 -17.36
N ASP A 90 -5.64 -2.97 -16.24
CA ASP A 90 -5.08 -2.92 -14.90
C ASP A 90 -4.10 -4.06 -14.63
N ILE A 91 -4.45 -5.27 -15.07
CA ILE A 91 -3.56 -6.44 -14.95
C ILE A 91 -2.35 -6.28 -15.88
N VAL A 92 -2.54 -5.81 -17.11
CA VAL A 92 -1.40 -5.55 -18.03
C VAL A 92 -0.46 -4.52 -17.43
N ARG A 93 -1.00 -3.43 -16.88
CA ARG A 93 -0.22 -2.40 -16.18
C ARG A 93 0.52 -3.01 -14.99
N LEU A 94 -0.14 -3.81 -14.16
CA LEU A 94 0.48 -4.53 -13.03
C LEU A 94 1.67 -5.37 -13.50
N LEU A 95 1.46 -6.18 -14.54
CA LEU A 95 2.50 -7.05 -15.11
C LEU A 95 3.66 -6.26 -15.75
N SER A 96 3.40 -5.01 -16.16
CA SER A 96 4.41 -4.07 -16.68
C SER A 96 5.05 -3.18 -15.60
N GLY A 97 4.73 -3.39 -14.31
CA GLY A 97 5.29 -2.63 -13.20
C GLY A 97 4.48 -1.41 -12.74
N GLY A 98 3.19 -1.35 -13.06
CA GLY A 98 2.28 -0.32 -12.60
C GLY A 98 2.10 -0.34 -11.08
N VAL A 99 1.78 0.83 -10.50
CA VAL A 99 1.58 0.98 -9.06
C VAL A 99 0.19 0.49 -8.70
N VAL A 100 0.14 -0.53 -7.83
CA VAL A 100 -1.10 -1.09 -7.30
C VAL A 100 -1.51 -0.32 -6.06
N SER A 101 -2.77 0.10 -6.01
CA SER A 101 -3.38 0.70 -4.82
C SER A 101 -4.31 -0.32 -4.19
N GLU A 102 -3.97 -0.73 -2.98
CA GLU A 102 -4.94 -1.37 -2.08
C GLU A 102 -6.00 -0.34 -1.66
N ASN A 103 -7.20 -0.83 -1.34
CA ASN A 103 -8.24 -0.04 -0.68
C ASN A 103 -7.86 0.24 0.79
N ILE A 104 -6.71 0.89 1.01
CA ILE A 104 -6.00 0.95 2.29
C ILE A 104 -6.78 1.63 3.42
N LEU A 105 -7.82 2.40 3.12
CA LEU A 105 -8.66 3.07 4.12
C LEU A 105 -10.17 2.75 3.98
N PHE A 106 -10.53 1.67 3.30
CA PHE A 106 -11.92 1.19 3.27
C PHE A 106 -12.41 0.94 4.70
N ASP A 107 -13.50 1.61 5.10
CA ASP A 107 -14.06 1.61 6.47
C ASP A 107 -13.11 2.04 7.61
N LEU A 108 -11.90 2.53 7.31
CA LEU A 108 -10.92 2.95 8.32
C LEU A 108 -10.85 4.48 8.48
N ASN A 109 -11.26 5.25 7.47
CA ASN A 109 -11.19 6.72 7.52
C ASN A 109 -12.50 7.37 8.00
N PHE A 110 -12.71 7.37 9.31
CA PHE A 110 -13.84 8.07 9.93
C PHE A 110 -13.74 9.60 9.91
N PHE A 111 -12.61 10.18 9.48
CA PHE A 111 -12.45 11.63 9.29
C PHE A 111 -12.82 12.11 7.89
N GLY A 112 -12.97 11.19 6.94
CA GLY A 112 -13.20 11.50 5.53
C GLY A 112 -12.16 12.47 4.95
N LYS A 113 -12.63 13.48 4.22
CA LYS A 113 -11.77 14.51 3.61
C LYS A 113 -11.00 15.39 4.60
N GLU A 114 -11.42 15.42 5.87
CA GLU A 114 -10.85 16.32 6.88
C GLU A 114 -9.61 15.71 7.57
N LEU A 115 -9.25 14.46 7.26
CA LEU A 115 -8.07 13.78 7.83
C LEU A 115 -6.80 14.65 7.81
N PRO A 116 -6.47 15.42 6.75
CA PRO A 116 -5.28 16.27 6.73
C PRO A 116 -5.26 17.36 7.79
N LYS A 117 -6.42 17.76 8.31
CA LYS A 117 -6.56 18.75 9.38
C LYS A 117 -6.55 18.13 10.78
N LYS A 118 -6.48 16.80 10.88
CA LYS A 118 -6.55 16.03 12.13
C LYS A 118 -5.19 15.55 12.61
N VAL A 119 -4.12 16.22 12.19
CA VAL A 119 -2.73 15.86 12.51
C VAL A 119 -2.42 15.94 14.00
N GLU A 120 -2.93 16.94 14.70
CA GLU A 120 -2.74 17.08 16.16
C GLU A 120 -3.46 15.98 16.93
N GLU A 121 -4.69 15.65 16.52
CA GLU A 121 -5.46 14.54 17.09
C GLU A 121 -4.72 13.21 16.87
N SER A 122 -4.18 13.02 15.67
CA SER A 122 -3.38 11.84 15.31
C SER A 122 -2.10 11.75 16.13
N ARG A 123 -1.40 12.88 16.35
CA ARG A 123 -0.25 12.96 17.24
C ARG A 123 -0.60 12.52 18.67
N ASN A 124 -1.68 13.07 19.23
CA ASN A 124 -2.13 12.74 20.58
C ASN A 124 -2.45 11.25 20.70
N LYS A 125 -3.11 10.69 19.67
CA LYS A 125 -3.49 9.28 19.66
C LYS A 125 -2.30 8.34 19.56
N ILE A 126 -1.31 8.65 18.71
CA ILE A 126 -0.06 7.90 18.61
C ILE A 126 0.70 7.93 19.94
N ALA A 127 0.83 9.12 20.54
CA ALA A 127 1.50 9.27 21.84
C ALA A 127 0.82 8.43 22.93
N GLN A 128 -0.51 8.42 22.97
CA GLN A 128 -1.27 7.60 23.90
C GLN A 128 -1.09 6.10 23.65
N LEU A 129 -1.23 5.66 22.39
CA LEU A 129 -1.15 4.25 21.99
C LEU A 129 0.22 3.65 22.32
N LEU A 130 1.29 4.38 21.98
CA LEU A 130 2.68 3.93 22.13
C LEU A 130 3.32 4.39 23.45
N LYS A 131 2.58 5.11 24.31
CA LYS A 131 3.07 5.69 25.57
C LYS A 131 4.32 6.55 25.38
N LEU A 132 4.32 7.36 24.32
CA LEU A 132 5.42 8.24 23.97
C LEU A 132 5.27 9.61 24.61
N ASP A 133 6.41 10.28 24.82
CA ASP A 133 6.42 11.70 25.13
C ASP A 133 5.96 12.51 23.90
N ILE A 134 4.82 13.18 24.02
CA ILE A 134 4.24 13.98 22.95
C ILE A 134 5.15 15.12 22.49
N GLY A 135 6.03 15.64 23.36
CA GLY A 135 6.98 16.69 23.04
C GLY A 135 8.03 16.25 22.01
N LYS A 136 8.24 14.94 21.84
CA LYS A 136 9.13 14.36 20.83
C LYS A 136 8.45 14.10 19.49
N LEU A 137 7.13 14.33 19.40
CA LEU A 137 6.35 14.16 18.17
C LEU A 137 6.17 15.52 17.47
N ASP A 138 7.25 16.01 16.86
CA ASP A 138 7.35 17.34 16.26
C ASP A 138 7.13 17.38 14.75
N TYR A 139 6.58 16.31 14.18
CA TYR A 139 6.38 16.12 12.74
C TYR A 139 7.68 16.12 11.90
N SER A 140 8.84 15.87 12.51
CA SER A 140 10.09 15.62 11.79
C SER A 140 10.27 14.15 11.39
N GLU A 141 11.19 13.86 10.48
CA GLU A 141 11.59 12.46 10.21
C GLU A 141 12.21 11.78 11.44
N GLN A 142 12.89 12.54 12.31
CA GLN A 142 13.42 12.05 13.58
C GLN A 142 12.28 11.53 14.48
N SER A 143 11.14 12.23 14.51
CA SER A 143 9.96 11.79 15.24
C SER A 143 9.33 10.53 14.64
N LEU A 144 9.37 10.36 13.30
CA LEU A 144 8.97 9.10 12.67
C LEU A 144 9.87 7.96 13.10
N THR A 145 11.19 8.16 13.15
CA THR A 145 12.12 7.16 13.67
C THR A 145 11.82 6.80 15.12
N TYR A 146 11.46 7.79 15.94
CA TYR A 146 11.09 7.55 17.33
C TYR A 146 9.81 6.70 17.45
N ILE A 147 8.78 7.02 16.66
CA ILE A 147 7.54 6.23 16.59
C ILE A 147 7.85 4.80 16.12
N ASP A 148 8.64 4.64 15.06
CA ASP A 148 8.98 3.35 14.44
C ASP A 148 9.68 2.42 15.43
N HIS A 149 10.68 2.93 16.14
CA HIS A 149 11.38 2.17 17.18
C HIS A 149 10.44 1.66 18.27
N GLU A 150 9.47 2.47 18.71
CA GLU A 150 8.52 2.03 19.73
C GLU A 150 7.50 1.03 19.19
N ILE A 151 7.02 1.18 17.94
CA ILE A 151 6.18 0.17 17.28
C ILE A 151 6.90 -1.18 17.25
N ILE A 152 8.14 -1.20 16.76
CA ILE A 152 8.96 -2.41 16.66
C ILE A 152 9.17 -3.03 18.05
N ALA A 153 9.61 -2.22 19.02
CA ALA A 153 9.90 -2.69 20.38
C ALA A 153 8.64 -3.23 21.08
N SER A 154 7.50 -2.55 20.94
CA SER A 154 6.24 -2.99 21.50
C SER A 154 5.69 -4.22 20.81
N PHE A 155 5.84 -4.35 19.48
CA PHE A 155 5.39 -5.51 18.72
C PHE A 155 6.19 -6.77 19.07
N ILE A 156 7.52 -6.67 19.12
CA ILE A 156 8.40 -7.79 19.53
C ILE A 156 8.07 -8.26 20.96
N LYS A 157 7.71 -7.33 21.85
CA LYS A 157 7.31 -7.63 23.24
C LYS A 157 5.86 -8.08 23.38
N GLY A 158 5.09 -8.17 22.29
CA GLY A 158 3.67 -8.52 22.30
C GLY A 158 2.76 -7.49 22.99
N LYS A 159 3.22 -6.24 23.13
CA LYS A 159 2.44 -5.14 23.74
C LYS A 159 1.48 -4.46 22.76
N ILE A 160 1.74 -4.60 21.47
CA ILE A 160 0.87 -4.14 20.40
C ILE A 160 0.77 -5.23 19.34
N THR A 161 -0.42 -5.46 18.84
CA THR A 161 -0.74 -6.50 17.85
C THR A 161 -0.95 -5.90 16.46
N LYS A 162 -0.88 -6.73 15.42
CA LYS A 162 -1.24 -6.34 14.03
C LYS A 162 -2.65 -5.75 13.96
N THR A 163 -3.60 -6.32 14.70
CA THR A 163 -4.98 -5.82 14.79
C THR A 163 -5.07 -4.44 15.42
N GLU A 164 -4.29 -4.17 16.46
CA GLU A 164 -4.25 -2.83 17.08
C GLU A 164 -3.60 -1.80 16.15
N LEU A 165 -2.56 -2.17 15.41
CA LEU A 165 -1.98 -1.32 14.38
C LEU A 165 -2.99 -0.99 13.29
N LEU A 166 -3.71 -2.00 12.78
CA LEU A 166 -4.75 -1.81 11.75
C LEU A 166 -5.86 -0.85 12.22
N LYS A 167 -6.38 -1.04 13.44
CA LYS A 167 -7.40 -0.16 14.03
C LYS A 167 -6.95 1.30 14.17
N ASN A 168 -5.64 1.54 14.23
CA ASN A 168 -5.07 2.87 14.43
C ASN A 168 -4.25 3.35 13.21
N VAL A 169 -4.30 2.65 12.08
CA VAL A 169 -3.45 2.94 10.91
C VAL A 169 -3.68 4.33 10.36
N ILE A 170 -4.91 4.82 10.46
CA ILE A 170 -5.32 6.15 10.02
C ILE A 170 -4.50 7.27 10.67
N TYR A 171 -4.13 7.11 11.95
CA TYR A 171 -3.36 8.10 12.68
C TYR A 171 -1.89 8.09 12.24
N PHE A 172 -1.32 6.91 12.00
CA PHE A 172 0.05 6.76 11.48
C PHE A 172 0.18 7.32 10.06
N ILE A 173 -0.81 7.03 9.20
CA ILE A 173 -0.96 7.63 7.86
C ILE A 173 -1.00 9.15 7.98
N ALA A 174 -1.82 9.68 8.89
CA ALA A 174 -1.99 11.11 9.03
C ALA A 174 -0.73 11.84 9.48
N TYR A 175 -0.06 11.29 10.50
CA TYR A 175 1.18 11.84 11.03
C TYR A 175 2.29 11.83 9.96
N SER A 176 2.44 10.70 9.27
CA SER A 176 3.46 10.53 8.23
C SER A 176 3.21 11.40 7.00
N GLY A 177 1.94 11.55 6.59
CA GLY A 177 1.52 12.46 5.54
C GLY A 177 1.90 13.91 5.85
N ASN A 178 1.72 14.34 7.11
CA ASN A 178 2.13 15.67 7.54
C ASN A 178 3.65 15.85 7.54
N VAL A 179 4.41 14.86 8.03
CA VAL A 179 5.90 14.90 7.99
C VAL A 179 6.39 15.05 6.54
N PHE A 180 5.85 14.24 5.62
CA PHE A 180 6.17 14.35 4.20
C PHE A 180 5.79 15.72 3.62
N ASN A 181 4.59 16.21 3.95
CA ASN A 181 4.09 17.48 3.46
C ASN A 181 4.96 18.67 3.88
N LEU A 182 5.37 18.71 5.15
CA LEU A 182 6.25 19.74 5.70
C LEU A 182 7.65 19.68 5.08
N LYS A 183 8.20 18.48 4.87
CA LYS A 183 9.55 18.31 4.30
C LYS A 183 9.63 18.77 2.84
N TYR A 184 8.62 18.47 2.04
CA TYR A 184 8.66 18.70 0.59
C TYR A 184 7.80 19.87 0.11
N ASN A 185 7.15 20.59 1.03
CA ASN A 185 6.24 21.70 0.74
C ASN A 185 5.14 21.32 -0.26
N GLY A 186 4.48 20.19 0.00
CA GLY A 186 3.39 19.67 -0.83
C GLY A 186 2.00 20.11 -0.37
N ALA A 187 1.00 19.53 -1.01
CA ALA A 187 -0.36 19.44 -0.49
C ALA A 187 -0.66 17.98 -0.09
N TRP A 188 -1.36 17.78 1.02
CA TRP A 188 -1.88 16.47 1.40
C TRP A 188 -3.39 16.46 1.22
N LEU A 189 -3.87 15.54 0.38
CA LEU A 189 -5.24 15.49 -0.09
C LEU A 189 -5.86 14.12 0.18
N MET A 190 -7.19 14.13 0.28
CA MET A 190 -8.05 12.96 0.45
C MET A 190 -9.10 12.98 -0.65
N VAL A 191 -9.16 11.91 -1.44
CA VAL A 191 -10.18 11.75 -2.48
C VAL A 191 -10.98 10.49 -2.19
N LEU A 192 -12.30 10.61 -2.28
CA LEU A 192 -13.20 9.45 -2.20
C LEU A 192 -13.10 8.68 -3.52
N ASP A 193 -12.95 7.38 -3.43
CA ASP A 193 -12.86 6.49 -4.58
C ASP A 193 -14.23 6.36 -5.29
N GLU A 194 -14.22 5.77 -6.48
CA GLU A 194 -15.41 5.52 -7.31
C GLU A 194 -16.43 4.58 -6.65
N ASP A 195 -15.97 3.75 -5.70
CA ASP A 195 -16.85 2.90 -4.88
C ASP A 195 -17.69 3.71 -3.87
N GLY A 196 -17.38 4.99 -3.66
CA GLY A 196 -18.08 5.87 -2.73
C GLY A 196 -17.78 5.59 -1.25
N GLU A 197 -16.86 4.68 -0.94
CA GLU A 197 -16.60 4.18 0.41
C GLU A 197 -15.10 4.28 0.78
N THR A 198 -14.21 3.98 -0.16
CA THR A 198 -12.75 3.99 0.07
C THR A 198 -12.19 5.40 -0.02
N TRP A 199 -11.44 5.83 0.99
CA TRP A 199 -10.68 7.07 0.93
C TRP A 199 -9.25 6.84 0.47
N GLN A 200 -8.81 7.60 -0.53
CA GLN A 200 -7.48 7.52 -1.11
C GLN A 200 -6.65 8.75 -0.69
N PRO A 201 -5.74 8.61 0.29
CA PRO A 201 -4.80 9.65 0.65
C PRO A 201 -3.71 9.77 -0.43
N TYR A 202 -3.30 10.98 -0.77
CA TYR A 202 -2.10 11.23 -1.56
C TYR A 202 -1.48 12.58 -1.26
N ASN A 203 -0.17 12.69 -1.45
CA ASN A 203 0.50 13.97 -1.47
C ASN A 203 0.61 14.46 -2.91
N GLU A 204 0.49 15.76 -3.12
CA GLU A 204 0.75 16.41 -4.39
C GLU A 204 1.94 17.37 -4.22
N ILE A 205 2.96 17.20 -5.08
CA ILE A 205 4.10 18.11 -5.15
C ILE A 205 4.28 18.53 -6.59
N ASN A 206 4.19 19.83 -6.87
CA ASN A 206 4.32 20.40 -8.22
C ASN A 206 3.40 19.71 -9.24
N GLY A 207 2.14 19.44 -8.86
CA GLY A 207 1.14 18.76 -9.69
C GLY A 207 1.38 17.26 -9.90
N ARG A 208 2.36 16.67 -9.21
CA ARG A 208 2.60 15.22 -9.23
C ARG A 208 2.03 14.56 -7.98
N ARG A 209 1.17 13.57 -8.18
CA ARG A 209 0.64 12.70 -7.14
C ARG A 209 1.72 11.74 -6.62
N ILE A 210 1.79 11.59 -5.30
CA ILE A 210 2.70 10.70 -4.59
C ILE A 210 1.88 9.81 -3.66
N ASP A 211 1.92 8.50 -3.93
CA ASP A 211 1.19 7.48 -3.20
C ASP A 211 2.07 6.86 -2.10
N LEU A 212 2.45 7.69 -1.13
CA LEU A 212 3.25 7.29 0.04
C LEU A 212 2.48 6.31 0.95
N PHE A 213 1.18 6.53 1.07
CA PHE A 213 0.34 5.95 2.12
C PHE A 213 0.10 4.45 1.96
N THR A 214 0.03 3.96 0.72
CA THR A 214 -0.07 2.52 0.45
C THR A 214 1.13 1.77 1.04
N TRP A 215 2.32 2.35 0.93
CA TRP A 215 3.54 1.74 1.45
C TRP A 215 3.60 1.76 2.97
N ILE A 216 3.12 2.84 3.59
CA ILE A 216 2.98 2.91 5.05
C ILE A 216 1.97 1.88 5.54
N TYR A 217 0.81 1.78 4.89
CA TYR A 217 -0.22 0.81 5.24
C TYR A 217 0.33 -0.62 5.15
N SER A 218 0.90 -1.02 4.01
CA SER A 218 1.42 -2.38 3.83
C SER A 218 2.52 -2.70 4.83
N SER A 219 3.44 -1.75 5.08
CA SER A 219 4.55 -1.94 6.04
C SER A 219 4.12 -1.98 7.51
N LEU A 220 2.87 -1.62 7.83
CA LEU A 220 2.32 -1.74 9.18
C LEU A 220 1.33 -2.90 9.32
N CYS A 221 0.52 -3.12 8.29
CA CYS A 221 -0.74 -3.85 8.37
C CYS A 221 -0.85 -5.01 7.38
N ASP A 222 -0.07 -5.05 6.30
CA ASP A 222 -0.06 -6.18 5.35
C ASP A 222 1.23 -7.00 5.46
N LEU A 223 1.55 -7.37 6.70
CA LEU A 223 2.75 -8.15 7.02
C LEU A 223 2.56 -9.64 6.78
N ASN A 224 3.56 -10.29 6.19
CA ASN A 224 3.72 -11.74 6.17
C ASN A 224 4.16 -12.27 7.54
N ASP A 225 4.06 -13.59 7.74
CA ASP A 225 4.53 -14.26 8.95
C ASP A 225 6.03 -13.99 9.18
N GLY A 226 6.34 -13.42 10.35
CA GLY A 226 7.71 -13.09 10.77
C GLY A 226 8.22 -11.71 10.35
N GLU A 227 7.43 -10.94 9.59
CA GLU A 227 7.75 -9.54 9.30
C GLU A 227 7.45 -8.64 10.51
N ILE A 228 8.18 -7.52 10.59
CA ILE A 228 8.08 -6.55 11.68
C ILE A 228 7.47 -5.26 11.12
N PRO A 229 6.43 -4.70 11.77
CA PRO A 229 5.84 -3.44 11.33
C PRO A 229 6.85 -2.28 11.37
N SER A 230 6.88 -1.48 10.31
CA SER A 230 7.71 -0.27 10.24
C SER A 230 7.10 0.80 9.32
N ILE A 231 6.80 1.97 9.88
CA ILE A 231 6.46 3.19 9.15
C ILE A 231 7.61 3.61 8.25
N LEU A 232 8.85 3.58 8.76
CA LEU A 232 10.01 4.07 8.03
C LEU A 232 10.26 3.29 6.74
N THR A 233 10.04 1.97 6.77
CA THR A 233 10.16 1.11 5.59
C THR A 233 9.23 1.59 4.48
N GLY A 234 7.97 1.86 4.80
CA GLY A 234 7.01 2.41 3.84
C GLY A 234 7.35 3.83 3.41
N TYR A 235 7.76 4.67 4.35
CA TYR A 235 8.07 6.08 4.12
C TYR A 235 9.25 6.25 3.15
N TYR A 236 10.39 5.60 3.44
CA TYR A 236 11.60 5.74 2.64
C TYR A 236 11.54 5.04 1.28
N SER A 237 10.72 3.98 1.17
CA SER A 237 10.45 3.32 -0.12
C SER A 237 9.94 4.29 -1.19
N LYS A 238 9.26 5.38 -0.80
CA LYS A 238 8.76 6.40 -1.74
C LYS A 238 9.57 7.68 -1.76
N THR A 239 10.11 8.16 -0.65
CA THR A 239 10.95 9.37 -0.68
C THR A 239 12.22 9.18 -1.51
N ASP A 240 12.88 8.03 -1.40
CA ASP A 240 14.15 7.79 -2.10
C ASP A 240 13.94 7.67 -3.61
N ASN A 241 12.82 7.08 -4.02
CA ASN A 241 12.42 7.00 -5.42
C ASN A 241 11.97 8.36 -5.97
N PHE A 242 11.32 9.20 -5.15
CA PHE A 242 10.97 10.56 -5.53
C PHE A 242 12.21 11.42 -5.77
N LEU A 243 13.23 11.32 -4.90
CA LEU A 243 14.47 12.09 -5.02
C LEU A 243 15.30 11.71 -6.24
N LYS A 244 15.28 10.44 -6.67
CA LYS A 244 16.01 9.97 -7.85
C LYS A 244 15.43 10.43 -9.19
N ASN A 245 14.18 10.91 -9.21
CA ASN A 245 13.45 11.32 -10.41
C ASN A 245 13.33 12.85 -10.58
N LYS A 246 14.10 13.62 -9.80
CA LYS A 246 14.32 15.05 -9.99
C LYS A 246 15.60 15.27 -10.78
#